data_AF-K5Y4F7-F1
#
_entry.id   AF-K5Y4F7-F1
#
_cell.length_a   1.000
_cell.length_b   1.000
_cell.length_c   1.000
_cell.angle_alpha   90.00
_cell.angle_beta   90.00
_cell.angle_gamma   90.00
#
_symmetry.space_group_name_H-M   'P 1'
#
loop_
_entity.id
_entity.type
_entity.pdbx_description
1 polymer ?
#
loop_
_entity_poly.entity_id
_entity_poly.type
_entity_poly.pdbx_seq_one_letter_code
_entity_poly.pdbx_strand_id
1 'polypeptide(L)'
;VEYARQGEFIPQCQKCWKWNHRTSRCRISHQLCARCGQPHMTKNHTVFATCCGAARKKEDWTGECKHEIKCINCKGNHTADSTKCTYKRHQNNILW
;
A
#
# COMPACT_ATOMS: atom_id res chain seq x y z
N VAL A 1 -9.14 -34.50 -8.89
CA VAL A 1 -8.55 -33.19 -8.50
C VAL A 1 -9.66 -32.37 -7.87
N GLU A 2 -9.70 -32.32 -6.54
CA GLU A 2 -10.65 -31.45 -5.84
C GLU A 2 -10.26 -30.00 -6.08
N TYR A 3 -11.08 -29.27 -6.83
CA TYR A 3 -10.96 -27.82 -6.92
C TYR A 3 -11.41 -27.25 -5.59
N ALA A 4 -10.44 -26.95 -4.72
CA ALA A 4 -10.68 -26.21 -3.48
C ALA A 4 -11.56 -25.00 -3.82
N ARG A 5 -12.74 -24.93 -3.17
CA ARG A 5 -13.60 -23.75 -3.22
C ARG A 5 -12.70 -22.55 -2.92
N GLN A 6 -12.50 -21.70 -3.91
CA GLN A 6 -11.79 -20.44 -3.72
C GLN A 6 -12.60 -19.67 -2.68
N GLY A 7 -12.16 -19.71 -1.42
CA GLY A 7 -12.71 -18.84 -0.39
C GLY A 7 -12.70 -17.43 -0.97
N GLU A 8 -13.87 -16.79 -1.00
CA GLU A 8 -14.01 -15.46 -1.56
C GLU A 8 -13.13 -14.52 -0.70
N PHE A 9 -11.91 -14.27 -1.16
CA PHE A 9 -11.02 -13.34 -0.51
C PHE A 9 -11.28 -11.95 -1.10
N ILE A 10 -11.26 -10.94 -0.24
CA ILE A 10 -11.29 -9.54 -0.66
C ILE A 10 -9.91 -9.22 -1.24
N PRO A 11 -9.78 -8.92 -2.54
CA PRO A 11 -8.47 -8.65 -3.13
C PRO A 11 -7.95 -7.27 -2.76
N GLN A 12 -6.64 -7.18 -2.51
CA GLN A 12 -5.91 -5.92 -2.48
C GLN A 12 -5.31 -5.61 -3.84
N CYS A 13 -5.62 -4.42 -4.34
CA CYS A 13 -5.04 -3.91 -5.57
C CYS A 13 -3.55 -3.59 -5.38
N GLN A 14 -2.69 -4.15 -6.22
CA GLN A 14 -1.23 -3.90 -6.18
C GLN A 14 -0.82 -2.59 -6.87
N LYS A 15 -1.76 -1.90 -7.54
CA LYS A 15 -1.55 -0.55 -8.09
C LYS A 15 -1.86 0.54 -7.06
N CYS A 16 -3.06 0.52 -6.48
CA CYS A 16 -3.53 1.60 -5.61
C CYS A 16 -3.53 1.25 -4.12
N TRP A 17 -3.20 0.02 -3.75
CA TRP A 17 -3.16 -0.50 -2.37
C TRP A 17 -4.48 -0.51 -1.61
N LYS A 18 -5.58 -0.16 -2.27
CA LYS A 18 -6.94 -0.29 -1.73
C LYS A 18 -7.43 -1.73 -1.82
N TRP A 19 -8.25 -2.12 -0.85
CA TRP A 19 -9.00 -3.36 -0.86
C TRP A 19 -10.24 -3.26 -1.75
N ASN A 20 -10.98 -4.37 -1.89
CA ASN A 20 -12.25 -4.51 -2.63
C ASN A 20 -12.15 -4.54 -4.16
N HIS A 21 -10.96 -4.60 -4.74
CA HIS A 21 -10.84 -4.87 -6.18
C HIS A 21 -9.48 -5.46 -6.57
N ARG A 22 -9.50 -6.26 -7.64
CA ARG A 22 -8.28 -6.81 -8.26
C ARG A 22 -7.54 -5.73 -9.03
N THR A 23 -6.22 -5.91 -9.18
CA THR A 23 -5.36 -5.01 -9.95
C THR A 23 -5.85 -4.80 -11.39
N SER A 24 -6.41 -5.83 -12.02
CA SER A 24 -6.96 -5.77 -13.39
C SER A 24 -8.17 -4.85 -13.55
N ARG A 25 -8.89 -4.55 -12.47
CA ARG A 25 -10.05 -3.63 -12.46
C ARG A 25 -9.71 -2.23 -11.95
N CYS A 26 -8.44 -1.98 -11.63
CA CYS A 26 -8.01 -0.69 -11.12
C CYS A 26 -7.93 0.34 -12.26
N ARG A 27 -8.59 1.49 -12.07
CA ARG A 27 -8.60 2.59 -13.05
C ARG A 27 -7.32 3.44 -13.03
N ILE A 28 -6.43 3.24 -12.06
CA ILE A 28 -5.18 3.98 -12.01
C ILE A 28 -4.21 3.42 -13.05
N SER A 29 -3.63 4.32 -13.86
CA SER A 29 -2.63 3.99 -14.87
C SER A 29 -1.29 3.60 -14.24
N HIS A 30 -0.83 4.35 -13.23
CA HIS A 30 0.45 4.13 -12.55
C HIS A 30 0.29 3.39 -11.22
N GLN A 31 1.35 2.72 -10.78
CA GLN A 31 1.41 2.18 -9.43
C GLN A 31 1.66 3.32 -8.43
N LEU A 32 0.90 3.33 -7.35
CA LEU A 32 1.10 4.22 -6.21
C LEU A 32 2.09 3.62 -5.23
N CYS A 33 2.76 4.47 -4.48
CA CYS A 33 3.66 4.05 -3.41
C CYS A 33 2.84 3.60 -2.19
N ALA A 34 3.13 2.41 -1.66
CA ALA A 34 2.46 1.89 -0.47
C ALA A 34 2.74 2.73 0.79
N ARG A 35 3.85 3.50 0.79
CA ARG A 35 4.29 4.32 1.92
C ARG A 35 3.69 5.73 1.92
N CYS A 36 3.57 6.36 0.75
CA CYS A 36 3.15 7.76 0.65
C CYS A 36 1.99 8.03 -0.31
N GLY A 37 1.49 7.03 -1.03
CA GLY A 37 0.35 7.16 -1.95
C GLY A 37 0.63 7.96 -3.24
N GLN A 38 1.86 8.44 -3.44
CA GLN A 38 2.27 9.20 -4.63
C GLN A 38 2.48 8.27 -5.85
N PRO A 39 2.42 8.80 -7.09
CA PRO A 39 2.50 8.00 -8.33
C PRO A 39 3.93 7.53 -8.65
N HIS A 40 4.45 6.61 -7.84
CA HIS A 40 5.71 5.89 -8.08
C HIS A 40 5.68 4.53 -7.38
N MET A 41 6.51 3.59 -7.82
CA MET A 41 6.66 2.29 -7.16
C MET A 41 7.30 2.45 -5.77
N THR A 42 6.85 1.69 -4.77
CA THR A 42 7.39 1.72 -3.40
C THR A 42 8.92 1.57 -3.34
N LYS A 43 9.51 0.74 -4.22
CA LYS A 43 10.97 0.57 -4.32
C LYS A 43 11.73 1.85 -4.70
N ASN A 44 11.08 2.76 -5.41
CA ASN A 44 11.68 4.02 -5.87
C ASN A 44 11.30 5.19 -4.96
N HIS A 45 10.78 4.92 -3.76
CA HIS A 45 10.30 5.95 -2.82
C HIS A 45 11.37 6.98 -2.49
N THR A 46 12.60 6.56 -2.22
CA THR A 46 13.72 7.47 -1.92
C THR A 46 14.04 8.44 -3.06
N VAL A 47 13.76 8.05 -4.31
CA VAL A 47 14.07 8.82 -5.52
C VAL A 47 12.93 9.78 -5.89
N PHE A 48 11.68 9.32 -5.87
CA PHE A 48 10.55 10.09 -6.40
C PHE A 48 9.63 10.70 -5.33
N ALA A 49 9.73 10.30 -4.07
CA ALA A 49 8.82 10.81 -3.06
C ALA A 49 9.12 12.27 -2.70
N THR A 50 8.19 13.15 -3.04
CA THR A 50 8.25 14.58 -2.68
C THR A 50 8.29 14.80 -1.17
N CYS A 51 7.63 13.92 -0.40
CA CYS A 51 7.60 13.99 1.06
C CYS A 51 8.96 13.75 1.74
N CYS A 52 9.92 13.11 1.07
CA CYS A 52 11.29 13.00 1.56
C CYS A 52 12.20 14.11 1.00
N GLY A 53 11.68 15.00 0.14
CA GLY A 53 12.45 15.99 -0.62
C GLY A 53 13.31 16.91 0.25
N ALA A 54 12.75 17.43 1.34
CA ALA A 54 13.48 18.28 2.29
C ALA A 54 14.50 17.49 3.13
N ALA A 55 14.17 16.27 3.54
CA ALA A 55 15.05 15.44 4.35
C ALA A 55 16.30 14.98 3.57
N ARG A 56 16.15 14.71 2.26
CA ARG A 56 17.26 14.35 1.36
C ARG A 56 18.33 15.43 1.18
N LYS A 57 18.00 16.70 1.48
CA LYS A 57 18.94 17.82 1.36
C LYS A 57 19.83 17.97 2.59
N LYS A 58 19.58 17.21 3.65
CA LYS A 58 20.37 17.26 4.88
C LYS A 58 21.54 16.28 4.77
N GLU A 59 22.70 16.67 5.27
CA GLU A 59 23.92 15.85 5.28
C GLU A 59 23.77 14.55 6.09
N ASP A 60 22.87 14.52 7.08
CA ASP A 60 22.58 13.37 7.94
C ASP A 60 21.55 12.39 7.36
N TRP A 61 21.21 12.52 6.07
CA TRP A 61 20.20 11.67 5.45
C TRP A 61 20.69 10.22 5.28
N THR A 62 20.12 9.33 6.09
CA THR A 62 20.44 7.89 6.09
C THR A 62 19.81 7.09 4.95
N GLY A 63 19.04 7.74 4.05
CA GLY A 63 18.20 7.03 3.07
C GLY A 63 16.83 6.62 3.60
N GLU A 64 16.60 6.70 4.92
CA GLU A 64 15.35 6.27 5.54
C GLU A 64 14.33 7.40 5.65
N CYS A 65 13.16 7.19 5.05
CA CYS A 65 12.09 8.16 5.16
C CYS A 65 11.34 8.06 6.50
N LYS A 66 11.53 9.11 7.32
CA LYS A 66 11.08 9.24 8.71
C LYS A 66 9.68 9.86 8.90
N HIS A 67 8.91 10.14 7.83
CA HIS A 67 7.54 10.63 8.02
C HIS A 67 6.60 9.50 8.42
N GLU A 68 5.54 9.87 9.13
CA GLU A 68 4.51 8.94 9.56
C GLU A 68 3.80 8.31 8.36
N ILE A 69 3.86 6.98 8.26
CA ILE A 69 3.14 6.23 7.24
C ILE A 69 1.67 6.19 7.65
N LYS A 70 0.77 6.71 6.80
CA LYS A 70 -0.69 6.59 7.02
C LYS A 70 -1.29 5.58 6.04
N CYS A 71 -1.89 4.53 6.59
CA CYS A 71 -2.55 3.49 5.82
C CYS A 71 -3.66 4.07 4.94
N ILE A 72 -3.64 3.80 3.63
CA ILE A 72 -4.65 4.33 2.71
C ILE A 72 -6.07 3.90 3.07
N ASN A 73 -6.21 2.72 3.68
CA ASN A 73 -7.50 2.09 4.00
C ASN A 73 -8.03 2.52 5.38
N CYS A 74 -7.26 2.31 6.45
CA CYS A 74 -7.73 2.55 7.83
C CYS A 74 -7.11 3.77 8.52
N LYS A 75 -6.24 4.52 7.83
CA LYS A 75 -5.53 5.71 8.34
C LYS A 75 -4.56 5.49 9.51
N GLY A 76 -4.40 4.24 9.98
CA GLY A 76 -3.43 3.88 11.01
C GLY A 76 -1.97 3.97 10.56
N ASN A 77 -1.06 3.92 11.53
CA ASN A 77 0.39 4.11 11.33
C ASN A 77 1.11 2.86 10.78
N HIS A 78 0.69 2.40 9.60
CA HIS A 78 1.24 1.22 8.92
C HIS A 78 0.93 1.24 7.41
N THR A 79 1.60 0.38 6.63
CA THR A 79 1.30 0.19 5.20
C THR A 79 0.05 -0.66 4.98
N ALA A 80 -0.63 -0.46 3.86
CA ALA A 80 -1.92 -1.08 3.56
C ALA A 80 -1.94 -2.63 3.55
N ASP A 81 -0.80 -3.25 3.32
CA ASP A 81 -0.54 -4.69 3.29
C ASP A 81 -0.14 -5.29 4.66
N SER A 82 0.07 -4.44 5.66
CA SER A 82 0.42 -4.85 7.02
C SER A 82 -0.68 -5.68 7.68
N THR A 83 -0.30 -6.71 8.46
CA THR A 83 -1.20 -7.49 9.32
C THR A 83 -1.87 -6.65 10.41
N LYS A 84 -1.35 -5.44 10.69
CA LYS A 84 -1.98 -4.46 11.58
C LYS A 84 -3.19 -3.77 10.95
N CYS A 85 -3.36 -3.85 9.63
CA CYS A 85 -4.50 -3.24 8.93
C CYS A 85 -5.76 -4.08 9.12
N THR A 86 -6.86 -3.45 9.56
CA THR A 86 -8.16 -4.13 9.73
C THR A 86 -8.61 -4.79 8.42
N TYR A 87 -8.47 -4.11 7.29
CA TYR A 87 -8.81 -4.67 5.98
C TYR A 87 -7.99 -5.93 5.64
N LYS A 88 -6.70 -5.95 6.00
CA LYS A 88 -5.84 -7.12 5.79
C LYS A 88 -6.27 -8.28 6.70
N ARG A 89 -6.60 -8.00 7.96
CA ARG A 89 -7.10 -9.00 8.92
C ARG A 89 -8.39 -9.65 8.46
N HIS A 90 -9.29 -8.86 7.85
CA HIS A 90 -10.57 -9.31 7.35
C HIS A 90 -10.56 -9.72 5.87
N GLN A 91 -9.39 -9.91 5.25
CA GLN A 91 -9.30 -10.26 3.82
C GLN A 91 -10.03 -11.56 3.43
N ASN A 92 -10.31 -12.45 4.40
CA ASN A 92 -11.04 -13.71 4.19
C ASN A 92 -12.50 -13.64 4.69
N ASN A 93 -13.00 -12.48 5.10
CA ASN A 93 -14.36 -12.28 5.56
C ASN A 93 -15.07 -11.27 4.64
N ILE A 94 -15.83 -11.78 3.66
CA ILE A 94 -16.59 -10.96 2.69
C ILE A 94 -17.73 -10.15 3.29
N LEU A 95 -18.18 -10.49 4.50
CA LEU A 95 -19.33 -9.85 5.16
C LEU A 95 -18.91 -8.71 6.10
N TRP A 96 -17.60 -8.47 6.24
CA TRP A 96 -17.05 -7.36 7.01
C TRP A 96 -17.08 -6.05 6.21
#